data_AF-X1HDB9-F1
#
_entry.id   AF-X1HDB9-F1
#
_cell.length_a   1.000
_cell.length_b   1.000
_cell.length_c   1.000
_cell.angle_alpha   90.00
_cell.angle_beta   90.00
_cell.angle_gamma   90.00
#
_symmetry.space_group_name_H-M   'P 1'
#
loop_
_entity.id
_entity.type
_entity.pdbx_description
1 polymer ?
#
loop_
_entity_poly.entity_id
_entity_poly.type
_entity_poly.pdbx_seq_one_letter_code
_entity_poly.pdbx_strand_id
1 'polypeptide(L)' 'MGINIFPIRLWVDHCYIIQDKGVIMIDCGSPKKAKAFKKAIERIHIKPDEIQLIVITHGHMDHIRSANDIKGLT' A
#
# COMPACT_ATOMS: atom_id res chain seq x y z
N MET A 1 -2.32 -13.71 -18.44
CA MET A 1 -2.06 -13.73 -16.98
C MET A 1 -0.72 -13.08 -16.77
N GLY A 2 -0.68 -11.95 -16.09
CA GLY A 2 0.55 -11.22 -15.81
C GLY A 2 0.44 -10.60 -14.43
N ILE A 3 1.52 -10.67 -13.68
CA ILE A 3 1.63 -10.03 -12.37
C ILE A 3 2.03 -8.57 -12.62
N ASN A 4 1.27 -7.63 -12.07
CA ASN A 4 1.66 -6.22 -12.04
C ASN A 4 2.22 -5.89 -10.65
N ILE A 5 3.33 -5.16 -10.62
CA ILE A 5 3.94 -4.67 -9.38
C ILE A 5 4.09 -3.16 -9.50
N PHE A 6 3.41 -2.42 -8.62
CA PHE A 6 3.43 -0.96 -8.61
C PHE A 6 4.16 -0.44 -7.37
N PRO A 7 5.29 0.25 -7.53
CA PRO A 7 5.92 0.95 -6.42
C PRO A 7 5.17 2.27 -6.12
N ILE A 8 4.81 2.47 -4.86
CA ILE A 8 4.20 3.70 -4.33
C ILE A 8 5.13 4.29 -3.28
N ARG A 9 5.73 5.44 -3.59
CA ARG A 9 6.61 6.13 -2.64
C ARG A 9 5.78 6.82 -1.55
N LEU A 10 5.96 6.41 -0.30
CA LEU A 10 5.27 6.96 0.87
C LEU A 10 6.24 7.70 1.81
N TRP A 11 7.19 8.44 1.21
CA TRP A 11 8.29 9.24 1.80
C TRP A 11 9.68 8.61 1.56
N VAL A 12 10.36 8.17 2.62
CA VAL A 12 11.65 7.46 2.51
C VAL A 12 11.49 6.02 2.06
N ASP A 13 10.34 5.41 2.37
CA ASP A 13 10.03 4.02 2.04
C ASP A 13 9.11 3.89 0.79
N HIS A 14 9.13 2.70 0.20
CA HIS A 14 8.24 2.27 -0.88
C HIS A 14 7.25 1.23 -0.36
N CYS A 15 5.97 1.55 -0.51
CA CYS A 15 4.91 0.55 -0.51
C CYS A 15 4.87 -0.12 -1.88
N TYR A 16 4.53 -1.40 -1.95
CA TYR A 16 4.30 -2.10 -3.22
C TYR A 16 2.88 -2.63 -3.31
N ILE A 17 2.26 -2.45 -4.46
CA ILE A 17 0.99 -3.10 -4.80
C ILE A 17 1.27 -4.23 -5.79
N ILE A 18 0.91 -5.45 -5.41
CA ILE A 18 1.01 -6.64 -6.24
C ILE A 18 -0.40 -7.01 -6.69
N GLN A 19 -0.64 -6.99 -7.99
CA GLN A 19 -1.92 -7.34 -8.60
C GLN A 19 -1.77 -8.57 -9.50
N ASP A 20 -2.52 -9.62 -9.18
CA ASP A 20 -2.69 -10.83 -10.00
C ASP A 20 -4.14 -11.32 -9.86
N LYS A 21 -4.39 -12.44 -9.16
CA LYS A 21 -5.75 -12.91 -8.81
C LYS A 21 -6.45 -12.08 -7.75
N GLY A 22 -5.68 -11.27 -7.03
CA GLY A 22 -6.11 -10.36 -5.97
C GLY A 22 -5.09 -9.25 -5.81
N VAL A 23 -5.31 -8.36 -4.85
CA VAL A 23 -4.41 -7.24 -4.57
C VAL A 23 -3.78 -7.39 -3.20
N ILE A 24 -2.45 -7.38 -3.18
CA ILE A 24 -1.64 -7.42 -1.97
C ILE A 24 -0.87 -6.11 -1.86
N MET A 25 -0.83 -5.55 -0.66
CA MET A 25 -0.02 -4.40 -0.32
C MET A 25 1.15 -4.83 0.55
N ILE A 26 2.36 -4.39 0.20
CA ILE A 26 3.58 -4.58 0.99
C ILE A 26 3.98 -3.23 1.59
N ASP A 27 4.14 -3.20 2.91
CA ASP A 27 4.41 -2.03 3.75
C ASP A 27 3.35 -0.93 3.65
N CYS A 28 3.39 0.03 4.57
CA CYS A 28 2.38 1.09 4.70
C CYS A 28 2.99 2.49 4.75
N GLY A 29 4.32 2.59 4.76
CA GLY A 29 5.01 3.87 4.82
C GLY A 29 5.00 4.53 6.20
N SER A 30 5.57 5.73 6.22
CA SER A 30 5.75 6.57 7.41
C SER A 30 4.39 7.11 7.94
N PRO A 31 4.33 7.85 9.05
CA PRO A 31 3.07 8.41 9.55
C PRO A 31 2.33 9.33 8.55
N LYS A 32 1.00 9.37 8.65
CA LYS A 32 0.10 10.29 7.93
C LYS A 32 0.14 10.15 6.40
N LYS A 33 0.26 8.91 5.89
CA LYS A 33 0.39 8.63 4.45
C LYS A 33 -0.88 8.16 3.77
N ALA A 34 -1.96 7.88 4.49
CA ALA A 34 -3.24 7.40 3.93
C ALA A 34 -3.77 8.24 2.76
N LYS A 35 -3.70 9.59 2.83
CA LYS A 35 -4.14 10.46 1.72
C LYS A 35 -3.24 10.38 0.49
N ALA A 36 -1.93 10.24 0.69
CA ALA A 36 -0.97 10.09 -0.40
C ALA A 36 -1.12 8.72 -1.07
N PHE A 37 -1.27 7.69 -0.25
CA PHE A 37 -1.59 6.33 -0.66
C PHE A 37 -2.86 6.27 -1.50
N LYS A 38 -3.99 6.80 -1.00
CA LYS A 38 -5.27 6.82 -1.72
C LYS A 38 -5.13 7.44 -3.12
N LYS A 39 -4.46 8.60 -3.22
CA LYS A 39 -4.21 9.25 -4.51
C LYS A 39 -3.32 8.42 -5.45
N ALA A 40 -2.35 7.69 -4.91
CA ALA A 40 -1.44 6.88 -5.70
C ALA A 40 -2.12 5.61 -6.23
N ILE A 41 -2.92 4.94 -5.39
CA ILE A 41 -3.60 3.70 -5.78
C ILE A 41 -4.74 3.96 -6.79
N GLU A 42 -5.45 5.09 -6.65
CA GLU A 42 -6.44 5.54 -7.63
C GLU A 42 -5.82 5.78 -9.02
N ARG A 43 -4.56 6.24 -9.11
CA ARG A 43 -3.86 6.47 -10.39
C ARG A 43 -3.50 5.19 -11.13
N ILE A 44 -3.39 4.07 -10.42
CA ILE A 44 -3.16 2.75 -11.02
C ILE A 44 -4.48 1.98 -11.19
N HIS A 45 -5.62 2.66 -11.06
CA HIS A 45 -6.96 2.11 -11.25
C HIS A 45 -7.29 0.94 -10.30
N ILE A 46 -6.71 0.94 -9.11
CA ILE A 46 -7.03 -0.01 -8.04
C ILE A 46 -7.76 0.77 -6.94
N LYS A 47 -8.89 0.24 -6.48
CA LYS A 47 -9.58 0.79 -5.32
C LYS A 47 -8.97 0.23 -4.03
N PRO A 48 -8.91 1.03 -2.94
CA PRO A 48 -8.39 0.56 -1.67
C PRO A 48 -9.05 -0.73 -1.14
N ASP A 49 -10.36 -0.89 -1.32
CA ASP A 49 -11.16 -2.05 -0.90
C ASP A 49 -10.88 -3.34 -1.69
N GLU A 50 -10.10 -3.25 -2.77
CA GLU A 50 -9.61 -4.44 -3.49
C GLU A 50 -8.39 -5.08 -2.80
N ILE A 51 -7.75 -4.39 -1.85
CA ILE A 51 -6.60 -4.92 -1.10
C ILE A 51 -7.06 -5.94 -0.07
N GLN A 52 -6.73 -7.20 -0.33
CA GLN A 52 -7.15 -8.33 0.49
C GLN A 52 -6.14 -8.66 1.60
N LEU A 53 -4.90 -8.20 1.44
CA LEU A 53 -3.81 -8.52 2.36
C LEU A 53 -2.81 -7.36 2.43
N ILE A 54 -2.46 -6.97 3.66
CA ILE A 54 -1.34 -6.08 3.95
C ILE A 54 -0.23 -6.92 4.60
N VAL A 55 0.94 -6.95 3.98
CA VAL A 55 2.15 -7.60 4.51
C VAL A 55 3.13 -6.53 4.93
N ILE A 56 3.64 -6.63 6.16
CA ILE A 56 4.67 -5.74 6.67
C ILE A 56 6.01 -6.48 6.62
N THR A 57 7.02 -5.86 6.02
CA THR A 57 8.37 -6.44 5.92
C THR A 57 9.04 -6.52 7.29
N HIS A 58 9.05 -5.42 8.04
CA HIS A 58 9.60 -5.32 9.38
C HIS A 58 9.02 -4.14 10.17
N GLY A 59 9.31 -4.08 11.46
CA GLY A 59 8.67 -3.17 12.42
C GLY A 59 9.21 -1.75 12.51
N HIS A 60 9.94 -1.23 11.52
CA HIS A 60 10.43 0.15 11.57
C HIS A 60 9.35 1.17 11.21
N MET A 61 9.53 2.37 11.77
CA MET A 61 8.53 3.43 11.77
C MET A 61 8.14 3.92 10.37
N ASP A 62 9.07 3.85 9.45
CA ASP A 62 8.92 4.24 8.05
C ASP A 62 8.16 3.21 7.21
N HIS A 63 7.90 2.01 7.74
CA HIS A 63 7.12 0.95 7.08
C HIS A 63 5.72 0.79 7.68
N ILE A 64 5.56 0.93 9.01
CA ILE A 64 4.34 0.47 9.70
C ILE A 64 3.37 1.57 10.13
N ARG A 65 3.83 2.83 10.24
CA ARG A 65 3.08 3.83 11.03
C ARG A 65 1.82 4.38 10.36
N SER A 66 1.58 4.10 9.08
CA SER A 66 0.29 4.36 8.43
C SER A 66 -0.59 3.11 8.28
N ALA A 67 -0.18 1.95 8.80
CA ALA A 67 -0.92 0.70 8.58
C ALA A 67 -2.37 0.75 9.07
N ASN A 68 -2.61 1.33 10.25
CA ASN A 68 -3.97 1.44 10.79
C ASN A 68 -4.85 2.39 9.95
N ASP A 69 -4.31 3.54 9.55
CA ASP A 69 -5.04 4.51 8.73
C ASP A 69 -5.36 3.94 7.34
N ILE A 70 -4.43 3.19 6.75
CA ILE A 70 -4.60 2.55 5.45
C ILE A 70 -5.59 1.40 5.54
N LYS A 71 -5.51 0.57 6.59
CA LYS A 71 -6.47 -0.51 6.84
C LYS A 71 -7.90 0.00 6.99
N GLY A 72 -8.10 1.23 7.47
CA GLY A 72 -9.42 1.86 7.52
C GLY A 72 -10.00 2.24 6.14
N LEU A 73 -9.19 2.16 5.08
CA LEU A 73 -9.62 2.40 3.69
C LEU A 73 -9.85 1.12 2.90
N THR A 74 -9.25 0.00 3.34
CA THR A 74 -9.28 -1.31 2.69
C THR A 74 -10.42 -2.17 3.20
#